data_AF-A0A968ICP6-F1
#
_entry.id   AF-A0A968ICP6-F1
#
_cell.length_a   1.000
_cell.length_b   1.000
_cell.length_c   1.000
_cell.angle_alpha   90.00
_cell.angle_beta   90.00
_cell.angle_gamma   90.00
#
_symmetry.space_group_name_H-M   'P 1'
#
loop_
_entity.id
_entity.type
_entity.pdbx_description
1 polymer ?
#
loop_
_entity_poly.entity_id
_entity_poly.type
_entity_poly.pdbx_seq_one_letter_code
_entity_poly.pdbx_strand_id
1 'polypeptide(L)' 'MHAPFQVAQPEVSIVFDHDGNLAAQTRAAVVNAAEAHGWMVHIPHYPPFGLGRVTRGNDGRMTWATV' A
#
# COMPACT_ATOMS: atom_id res chain seq x y z
N MET A 1 -2.00 6.66 0.23
CA MET A 1 -1.27 5.95 1.31
C MET A 1 -0.33 6.95 1.94
N HIS A 2 -0.40 7.08 3.26
CA HIS A 2 0.31 8.10 4.04
C HIS A 2 1.47 7.54 4.85
N ALA A 3 1.46 6.25 5.16
CA ALA A 3 2.51 5.60 5.91
C ALA A 3 2.87 4.23 5.32
N PRO A 4 4.16 3.84 5.34
CA PRO A 4 4.63 2.57 4.77
C PRO A 4 3.91 1.32 5.26
N PHE A 5 3.56 1.28 6.55
CA PHE A 5 2.90 0.11 7.14
C PHE A 5 1.53 -0.17 6.52
N GLN A 6 0.89 0.81 5.87
CA GLN A 6 -0.42 0.65 5.24
C GLN A 6 -0.37 -0.21 3.95
N VAL A 7 0.82 -0.60 3.46
CA VAL A 7 0.95 -1.65 2.45
C VAL A 7 0.66 -3.02 3.07
N ALA A 8 1.22 -3.29 4.25
CA ALA A 8 1.03 -4.53 4.98
C ALA A 8 -0.31 -4.60 5.71
N GLN A 9 -0.86 -3.44 6.09
CA GLN A 9 -2.11 -3.26 6.85
C GLN A 9 -3.03 -2.24 6.16
N PRO A 10 -3.55 -2.56 4.96
CA PRO A 10 -4.35 -1.61 4.18
C PRO A 10 -5.66 -1.18 4.87
N GLU A 11 -6.15 -1.95 5.83
CA GLU A 11 -7.31 -1.65 6.66
C GLU A 11 -7.12 -0.45 7.60
N VAL A 12 -5.87 -0.07 7.91
CA VAL A 12 -5.60 1.03 8.83
C VAL A 12 -5.70 2.36 8.10
N SER A 13 -6.68 3.17 8.50
CA SER A 13 -6.86 4.55 8.06
C SER A 13 -6.21 5.54 9.01
N ILE A 14 -6.12 6.81 8.58
CA ILE A 14 -5.48 7.86 9.36
C ILE A 14 -6.36 9.10 9.46
N VAL A 15 -6.03 10.00 10.39
CA VAL A 15 -6.82 11.22 10.69
C VAL A 15 -6.93 12.20 9.52
N PHE A 16 -6.10 12.06 8.48
CA PHE A 16 -6.16 12.88 7.27
C PHE A 16 -7.11 12.32 6.20
N ASP A 17 -7.63 11.10 6.36
CA ASP A 17 -8.63 10.55 5.46
C ASP A 17 -9.98 11.26 5.71
N HIS A 18 -10.57 11.85 4.66
CA HIS A 18 -11.90 12.48 4.75
C HIS A 18 -13.00 11.45 5.09
N ASP A 19 -12.89 10.26 4.49
CA ASP A 19 -13.69 9.07 4.83
C ASP A 19 -12.72 7.90 5.05
N GLY A 20 -12.55 7.52 6.31
CA GLY A 20 -11.64 6.45 6.70
C GLY A 20 -12.05 5.07 6.16
N ASN A 21 -13.34 4.79 6.01
CA ASN A 21 -13.80 3.48 5.54
C ASN A 21 -13.55 3.34 4.04
N LEU A 22 -13.93 4.37 3.26
CA LEU A 22 -13.66 4.40 1.83
C LEU A 22 -12.15 4.37 1.54
N ALA A 23 -11.34 5.09 2.33
CA ALA A 23 -9.89 5.09 2.18
C ALA A 23 -9.28 3.70 2.40
N ALA A 24 -9.71 2.98 3.45
CA ALA A 24 -9.27 1.61 3.73
C ALA A 24 -9.63 0.64 2.59
N GLN A 25 -10.88 0.68 2.12
CA GLN A 25 -11.34 -0.18 1.02
C GLN A 25 -10.59 0.11 -0.28
N THR A 26 -10.46 1.38 -0.64
CA THR A 26 -9.74 1.82 -1.85
C THR A 26 -8.29 1.36 -1.79
N ARG A 27 -7.63 1.54 -0.64
CA ARG A 27 -6.24 1.13 -0.45
C ARG A 27 -6.07 -0.38 -0.54
N ALA A 28 -6.92 -1.17 0.09
CA ALA A 28 -6.88 -2.62 -0.01
C ALA A 28 -7.04 -3.09 -1.47
N ALA A 29 -7.98 -2.50 -2.22
CA ALA A 29 -8.17 -2.80 -3.63
C ALA A 29 -6.93 -2.46 -4.48
N VAL A 30 -6.32 -1.29 -4.26
CA VAL A 30 -5.12 -0.85 -5.00
C VAL A 30 -3.92 -1.73 -4.68
N VAL A 31 -3.68 -2.05 -3.41
CA VAL A 31 -2.56 -2.91 -2.98
C VAL A 31 -2.70 -4.31 -3.58
N ASN A 32 -3.91 -4.89 -3.56
CA ASN A 32 -4.19 -6.19 -4.17
C ASN A 32 -3.98 -6.17 -5.69
N ALA A 33 -4.46 -5.14 -6.38
CA ALA A 33 -4.25 -5.01 -7.83
C ALA A 33 -2.77 -4.84 -8.18
N ALA A 34 -2.04 -4.01 -7.42
CA ALA A 34 -0.62 -3.78 -7.64
C ALA A 34 0.20 -5.07 -7.51
N GLU A 35 -0.10 -5.90 -6.51
CA GLU A 35 0.55 -7.19 -6.33
C GLU A 35 0.17 -8.18 -7.43
N ALA A 36 -1.14 -8.32 -7.73
CA ALA A 36 -1.63 -9.27 -8.71
C ALA A 36 -1.08 -9.01 -10.13
N HIS A 37 -0.88 -7.74 -10.49
CA HIS A 37 -0.38 -7.35 -11.80
C HIS A 37 1.14 -7.07 -11.84
N GLY A 38 1.83 -7.09 -10.70
CA GLY A 38 3.27 -6.78 -10.63
C GLY A 38 3.61 -5.35 -11.04
N TRP A 39 2.69 -4.41 -10.84
CA TRP A 39 2.87 -3.01 -11.26
C TRP A 39 3.98 -2.32 -10.49
N MET A 40 4.69 -1.43 -11.18
CA MET A 40 5.51 -0.42 -10.53
C MET A 40 4.61 0.72 -10.08
N VAL A 41 4.65 1.02 -8.78
CA VAL A 41 3.75 1.99 -8.13
C VAL A 41 4.60 3.07 -7.49
N HIS A 42 4.09 4.31 -7.52
CA HIS A 42 4.65 5.42 -6.77
C HIS A 42 3.72 5.80 -5.61
N ILE A 43 4.25 5.82 -4.38
CA ILE A 43 3.55 6.21 -3.16
C ILE A 43 4.20 7.51 -2.63
N PRO A 44 3.50 8.67 -2.71
CA PRO A 44 4.09 9.98 -2.40
C PRO A 44 4.70 10.15 -1.01
N HIS A 45 4.22 9.38 -0.03
CA HIS A 45 4.63 9.49 1.38
C HIS A 45 5.49 8.30 1.85
N TYR A 46 6.09 7.56 0.91
CA TYR A 46 6.89 6.37 1.21
C TYR A 46 8.38 6.67 0.99
N PRO A 47 9.24 6.61 2.02
CA PRO A 47 10.66 6.95 1.88
C PRO A 47 11.47 5.81 1.21
N PRO A 48 12.57 6.10 0.48
CA PRO A 48 13.11 7.44 0.19
C PRO A 48 12.49 8.11 -1.05
N PHE A 49 12.01 7.34 -2.04
CA PHE A 49 11.46 7.89 -3.30
C PHE A 49 10.05 7.40 -3.61
N GLY A 50 9.53 6.47 -2.79
CA GLY A 50 8.20 5.91 -2.92
C GLY A 50 7.93 5.12 -4.19
N LEU A 51 8.95 4.84 -5.01
CA LEU A 51 8.84 3.99 -6.18
C LEU A 51 9.19 2.54 -5.82
N GLY A 52 8.34 1.60 -6.20
CA GLY A 52 8.50 0.20 -5.81
C GLY A 52 7.41 -0.69 -6.37
N ARG A 53 7.38 -1.93 -5.88
CA ARG A 53 6.34 -2.91 -6.16
C ARG A 53 5.75 -3.44 -4.86
N VAL A 54 4.48 -3.84 -4.92
CA VAL A 54 3.86 -4.65 -3.87
C VAL A 54 4.13 -6.12 -4.17
N THR A 55 4.60 -6.85 -3.17
CA THR A 55 4.88 -8.29 -3.25
C THR A 55 4.22 -9.02 -2.07
N ARG A 56 4.07 -10.34 -2.20
CA ARG A 56 3.62 -11.20 -1.10
C ARG A 56 4.83 -11.79 -0.38
N GLY A 57 4.91 -11.61 0.94
CA GLY A 57 5.87 -12.28 1.80
C GLY A 57 5.52 -13.76 2.01
N ASN A 58 6.47 -14.53 2.53
CA ASN A 58 6.27 -15.95 2.86
C ASN A 58 5.21 -16.18 3.96
N ASP A 59 4.90 -15.14 4.75
CA ASP A 59 3.85 -15.12 5.77
C ASP A 59 2.46 -14.74 5.19
N GLY A 60 2.36 -14.59 3.87
CA GLY A 60 1.14 -14.19 3.17
C GLY A 60 0.81 -12.70 3.27
N ARG A 61 1.63 -11.90 3.96
CA ARG A 61 1.41 -10.45 4.09
C ARG A 61 1.93 -9.70 2.87
N MET A 62 1.33 -8.55 2.60
CA MET A 62 1.82 -7.64 1.58
C MET A 62 3.07 -6.93 2.08
N THR A 63 4.10 -6.87 1.23
CA THR A 63 5.38 -6.22 1.49
C THR A 63 5.72 -5.24 0.36
N TRP A 64 6.56 -4.26 0.66
CA TRP A 64 7.06 -3.30 -0.31
C TRP A 64 8.47 -3.65 -0.75
N ALA A 65 8.68 -3.77 -2.06
CA ALA A 65 9.99 -3.96 -2.67
C ALA A 65 10.42 -2.66 -3.37
N THR A 66 11.41 -1.98 -2.81
CA THR A 66 12.04 -0.79 -3.42
C THR A 66 12.79 -1.20 -4.69
N VAL A 67 12.78 -0.32 -5.70
CA VAL A 67 13.61 -0.43 -6.91
C VAL A 67 14.89 0.38 -6.78
#